data_AF-A0A7C7VMG0-F1
#
_entry.id   AF-A0A7C7VMG0-F1
#
_cell.length_a   1.000
_cell.length_b   1.000
_cell.length_c   1.000
_cell.angle_alpha   90.00
_cell.angle_beta   90.00
_cell.angle_gamma   90.00
#
_symmetry.space_group_name_H-M   'P 1'
#
loop_
_entity.id
_entity.type
_entity.pdbx_description
1 polymer ?
#
loop_
_entity_poly.entity_id
_entity_poly.type
_entity_poly.pdbx_seq_one_letter_code
_entity_poly.pdbx_strand_id
1 'polypeptide(L)'
;MKKFILILLLLMPLTIQTLEQQNNKGTLVIKVYGDITPGIADFVSSAIDLANREGYNAVILVINTNGGLLAATERIIDSMASSNAPTGVYIPK
;
A
#
# COMPACT_ATOMS: atom_id res chain seq x y z
N MET A 1 -34.93 6.07 35.99
CA MET A 1 -34.81 6.00 34.51
C MET A 1 -34.01 7.18 33.94
N LYS A 2 -34.39 8.44 34.18
CA LYS A 2 -33.66 9.64 33.68
C LYS A 2 -32.18 9.72 34.10
N LYS A 3 -31.85 9.37 35.36
CA LYS A 3 -30.46 9.34 35.85
C LYS A 3 -29.59 8.24 35.20
N PHE A 4 -30.21 7.13 34.79
CA PHE A 4 -29.54 6.02 34.10
C PHE A 4 -29.23 6.40 32.64
N ILE A 5 -30.16 7.12 32.00
CA ILE A 5 -29.96 7.72 30.67
C ILE A 5 -28.83 8.76 30.70
N LEU A 6 -28.74 9.59 31.73
CA LEU A 6 -27.66 10.56 31.90
C LEU A 6 -26.28 9.89 32.06
N ILE A 7 -26.20 8.77 32.78
CA ILE A 7 -24.96 7.99 32.92
C ILE A 7 -24.57 7.32 31.59
N LEU A 8 -25.54 6.77 30.86
CA LEU A 8 -25.30 6.15 29.56
C LEU A 8 -24.83 7.17 28.51
N LEU A 9 -25.38 8.38 28.55
CA LEU A 9 -25.01 9.48 27.65
C LEU A 9 -23.63 10.06 27.98
N LEU A 10 -23.23 10.07 29.25
CA LEU A 10 -21.91 10.52 29.70
C LEU A 10 -20.78 9.53 29.35
N LEU A 11 -21.10 8.25 29.18
CA LEU A 11 -20.14 7.18 28.82
C LEU A 11 -19.96 7.00 27.31
N MET A 12 -20.86 7.57 26.49
CA MET A 12 -20.80 7.49 25.02
C MET A 12 -19.55 8.12 24.37
N PRO A 13 -18.95 9.23 24.86
CA PRO A 13 -17.77 9.80 24.20
C PRO A 13 -16.47 9.00 24.39
N LEU A 14 -16.46 7.98 25.26
CA LEU A 14 -15.28 7.13 25.45
C LEU A 14 -15.12 6.05 24.35
N THR A 15 -16.19 5.72 23.62
CA THR A 15 -16.12 4.69 22.56
C THR A 15 -15.66 5.22 21.21
N ILE A 16 -15.55 6.54 21.04
CA ILE A 16 -15.16 7.16 19.75
C ILE A 16 -13.63 7.23 19.58
N GLN A 17 -12.87 7.10 20.66
CA GLN A 17 -11.42 7.34 20.66
C GLN A 17 -10.59 6.20 20.05
N THR A 18 -11.19 5.09 19.62
CA THR A 18 -10.46 3.93 19.07
C THR A 18 -10.60 3.76 17.55
N LEU A 19 -11.30 4.65 16.84
CA LEU A 19 -11.43 4.56 15.38
C LEU A 19 -10.29 5.27 14.62
N GLU A 20 -9.47 6.04 15.32
CA GLU A 20 -8.23 6.61 14.78
C GLU A 20 -6.99 5.93 15.37
N GLN A 21 -6.93 4.60 15.30
CA GLN A 21 -5.62 3.99 15.25
C GLN A 21 -5.04 4.34 13.88
N GLN A 22 -4.33 5.48 13.81
CA GLN A 22 -3.56 5.92 12.65
C GLN A 22 -2.72 4.75 12.17
N ASN A 23 -3.25 4.00 11.21
CA ASN A 23 -2.56 2.95 10.49
C ASN A 23 -1.65 3.65 9.49
N ASN A 24 -0.69 4.43 10.01
CA ASN A 24 0.30 5.17 9.25
C ASN A 24 1.40 4.19 8.83
N LYS A 25 0.99 3.16 8.07
CA LYS A 25 1.89 2.16 7.48
C LYS A 25 2.74 2.77 6.37
N GLY A 26 2.60 4.06 6.10
CA GLY A 26 3.45 4.84 5.20
C GLY A 26 3.28 4.44 3.75
N THR A 27 4.14 4.99 2.90
CA THR A 27 4.20 4.68 1.47
C THR A 27 5.38 3.75 1.21
N LEU A 28 5.14 2.59 0.60
CA LEU A 28 6.21 1.70 0.16
C LEU A 28 6.82 2.24 -1.14
N VAL A 29 8.13 2.50 -1.14
CA VAL A 29 8.85 2.95 -2.33
C VAL A 29 9.69 1.79 -2.87
N ILE A 30 9.37 1.33 -4.08
CA ILE A 30 10.07 0.25 -4.77
C ILE A 30 10.96 0.87 -5.83
N LYS A 31 12.27 0.63 -5.76
CA LYS A 31 13.25 1.17 -6.70
C LYS A 31 13.59 0.14 -7.75
N VAL A 32 13.33 0.45 -9.02
CA VAL A 32 13.63 -0.39 -10.17
C VAL A 32 14.61 0.35 -11.07
N TYR A 33 15.84 -0.14 -11.12
CA TYR A 33 16.93 0.44 -11.91
C TYR A 33 17.52 -0.61 -12.85
N GLY A 34 17.73 -0.22 -14.11
CA GLY A 34 18.25 -1.12 -15.14
C GLY A 34 17.16 -1.91 -15.87
N ASP A 35 17.53 -3.05 -16.45
CA ASP A 35 16.65 -3.79 -17.35
C ASP A 35 15.50 -4.51 -16.62
N ILE A 36 14.33 -4.56 -17.26
CA ILE A 36 13.18 -5.32 -16.76
C ILE A 36 13.37 -6.80 -17.08
N THR A 37 13.75 -7.56 -16.06
CA THR A 37 13.99 -9.01 -16.11
C THR A 37 12.94 -9.78 -15.28
N PRO A 38 12.83 -11.11 -15.42
CA PRO A 38 11.91 -11.90 -14.60
C PRO A 38 12.18 -11.75 -13.10
N GLY A 39 13.45 -11.63 -12.69
CA GLY A 39 13.82 -11.41 -11.29
C GLY A 39 13.34 -10.06 -10.75
N ILE A 40 13.31 -9.01 -11.57
CA ILE A 40 12.71 -7.72 -11.20
C ILE A 40 11.19 -7.87 -11.04
N ALA A 41 10.52 -8.63 -11.91
CA ALA A 41 9.09 -8.90 -11.77
C ALA A 41 8.77 -9.68 -10.48
N ASP A 42 9.56 -10.70 -10.13
CA ASP A 42 9.42 -11.45 -8.88
C ASP A 42 9.64 -10.55 -7.65
N PHE A 43 10.64 -9.66 -7.70
CA PHE A 43 10.91 -8.69 -6.65
C PHE A 43 9.76 -7.72 -6.44
N VAL A 44 9.24 -7.12 -7.52
CA VAL A 44 8.12 -6.17 -7.46
C VAL A 44 6.85 -6.85 -6.94
N SER A 45 6.55 -8.05 -7.42
CA SER A 45 5.41 -8.86 -6.94
C SER A 45 5.52 -9.12 -5.43
N SER A 46 6.70 -9.56 -4.97
CA SER A 46 6.94 -9.82 -3.53
C SER A 46 6.81 -8.56 -2.67
N ALA A 47 7.22 -7.40 -3.19
CA ALA A 47 7.10 -6.13 -2.50
C ALA A 47 5.64 -5.64 -2.43
N ILE A 48 4.84 -5.86 -3.47
CA ILE A 48 3.40 -5.57 -3.45
C ILE A 48 2.67 -6.52 -2.49
N ASP A 49 3.04 -7.80 -2.45
CA ASP A 49 2.50 -8.73 -1.47
C ASP A 49 2.83 -8.29 -0.04
N LEU A 50 4.04 -7.78 0.20
CA LEU A 50 4.40 -7.16 1.48
C LEU A 50 3.49 -5.95 1.77
N ALA A 51 3.28 -5.07 0.79
CA ALA A 51 2.40 -3.91 0.94
C ALA A 51 0.97 -4.31 1.35
N ASN A 52 0.45 -5.37 0.71
CA ASN A 52 -0.87 -5.93 0.96
C ASN A 52 -0.99 -6.55 2.35
N ARG A 53 -0.03 -7.41 2.72
CA ARG A 53 -0.03 -8.09 4.04
C ARG A 53 0.12 -7.11 5.19
N GLU A 54 0.95 -6.10 5.01
CA GLU A 54 1.23 -5.12 6.05
C GLU A 54 0.25 -3.94 6.05
N GLY A 55 -0.57 -3.76 5.01
CA GLY A 55 -1.57 -2.68 4.96
C GLY A 55 -0.96 -1.30 4.75
N TYR A 56 0.04 -1.17 3.87
CA TYR A 56 0.62 0.12 3.49
C TYR A 56 -0.44 1.08 2.90
N ASN A 57 -0.23 2.39 3.08
CA ASN A 57 -1.20 3.39 2.62
C ASN A 57 -1.11 3.66 1.11
N ALA A 58 0.07 3.45 0.52
CA ALA A 58 0.32 3.58 -0.91
C ALA A 58 1.59 2.82 -1.33
N VAL A 59 1.74 2.57 -2.62
CA VAL A 59 2.95 2.01 -3.24
C VAL A 59 3.40 2.94 -4.37
N ILE A 60 4.70 3.26 -4.43
CA ILE A 60 5.30 4.03 -5.53
C ILE A 60 6.46 3.22 -6.12
N LEU A 61 6.36 2.88 -7.40
CA LEU A 61 7.47 2.33 -8.17
C LEU A 61 8.28 3.50 -8.76
N VAL A 62 9.53 3.63 -8.35
CA VAL A 62 10.49 4.55 -8.98
C VAL A 62 11.23 3.78 -10.06
N ILE A 63 10.95 4.10 -11.33
CA ILE A 63 11.46 3.34 -12.48
C ILE A 63 12.46 4.18 -13.26
N ASN A 64 13.68 3.66 -13.39
CA ASN A 64 14.69 4.11 -14.35
C ASN A 64 15.22 2.87 -15.10
N THR A 65 14.70 2.62 -16.30
CA THR A 65 14.94 1.39 -17.03
C THR A 65 15.37 1.63 -18.47
N ASN A 66 16.18 0.71 -19.02
CA ASN A 66 16.49 0.66 -20.45
C ASN A 66 15.42 -0.10 -21.26
N GLY A 67 14.36 -0.59 -20.61
CA GLY A 67 13.40 -1.54 -21.17
C GLY A 67 13.71 -2.97 -20.77
N GLY A 68 13.23 -3.96 -21.52
CA GLY A 68 13.44 -5.37 -21.22
C GLY A 68 12.35 -6.28 -21.77
N LEU A 69 12.02 -7.34 -21.03
CA LEU A 69 11.05 -8.35 -21.46
C LEU A 69 9.61 -7.88 -21.26
N LEU A 70 8.80 -7.95 -22.32
CA LEU A 70 7.37 -7.61 -22.26
C LEU A 70 6.63 -8.45 -21.21
N ALA A 71 6.84 -9.76 -21.17
CA ALA A 71 6.19 -10.65 -20.21
C ALA A 71 6.53 -10.30 -18.74
N ALA A 72 7.75 -9.81 -18.47
CA ALA A 72 8.12 -9.35 -17.14
C ALA A 72 7.40 -8.03 -16.79
N THR A 73 7.27 -7.12 -17.75
CA THR A 73 6.48 -5.89 -17.60
C THR A 73 5.00 -6.16 -17.37
N GLU A 74 4.38 -7.08 -18.12
CA GLU A 74 2.98 -7.49 -17.94
C GLU A 74 2.75 -8.04 -16.53
N ARG A 75 3.65 -8.91 -16.04
CA ARG A 75 3.61 -9.39 -14.66
C ARG A 75 3.69 -8.28 -13.61
N ILE A 76 4.50 -7.24 -13.85
CA ILE A 76 4.59 -6.07 -12.97
C ILE A 76 3.25 -5.31 -12.97
N ILE A 77 2.66 -5.08 -14.16
CA ILE A 77 1.37 -4.42 -14.31
C ILE A 77 0.27 -5.20 -13.58
N ASP A 78 0.21 -6.52 -13.74
CA ASP A 78 -0.77 -7.38 -13.06
C ASP A 78 -0.60 -7.33 -11.53
N SER A 79 0.65 -7.32 -11.06
CA SER A 79 0.94 -7.17 -9.63
C SER A 79 0.46 -5.81 -9.12
N MET A 80 0.72 -4.72 -9.84
CA MET A 80 0.25 -3.38 -9.46
C MET A 80 -1.27 -3.28 -9.48
N ALA A 81 -1.93 -3.89 -10.47
CA ALA A 81 -3.38 -3.90 -10.61
C ALA A 81 -4.09 -4.71 -9.51
N SER A 82 -3.41 -5.69 -8.92
CA SER A 82 -3.90 -6.50 -7.79
C SER A 82 -3.53 -5.95 -6.41
N SER A 83 -2.84 -4.81 -6.33
CA SER A 83 -2.51 -4.15 -5.06
C SER A 83 -3.77 -3.63 -4.36
N ASN A 84 -3.88 -3.90 -3.05
CA ASN A 84 -4.92 -3.33 -2.19
C ASN A 84 -4.69 -1.83 -1.95
N ALA A 85 -3.44 -1.40 -1.96
CA ALA A 85 -3.05 0.00 -1.78
C ALA A 85 -2.98 0.71 -3.14
N PRO A 86 -3.35 2.01 -3.22
CA PRO A 86 -3.13 2.82 -4.40
C PRO A 86 -1.68 2.75 -4.85
N THR A 87 -1.46 2.42 -6.12
CA THR A 87 -0.13 2.22 -6.69
C THR A 87 0.14 3.22 -7.80
N GLY A 88 1.30 3.87 -7.75
CA GLY A 88 1.74 4.84 -8.75
C GLY A 88 3.15 4.57 -9.24
N VAL A 89 3.50 5.20 -10.37
CA VAL A 89 4.86 5.15 -10.95
C VAL A 89 5.45 6.56 -10.94
N TYR A 90 6.72 6.66 -10.58
CA TYR A 90 7.52 7.87 -10.66
C TYR A 90 8.75 7.63 -11.54
N ILE A 91 8.96 8.50 -12.52
CA ILE A 91 10.17 8.50 -13.35
C ILE A 91 11.09 9.59 -12.81
N PRO A 92 12.28 9.24 -12.27
CA PRO A 92 13.22 10.22 -11.76
C PRO A 92 13.84 11.04 -12.90
N LYS A 93 14.32 12.24 -12.56
CA LYS A 93 15.03 13.12 -13.51
C LYS A 93 16.42 12.60 -13.84
#